data_AF-A0A965XPJ8-F1
#
_entry.id   AF-A0A965XPJ8-F1
#
_cell.length_a   1.000
_cell.length_b   1.000
_cell.length_c   1.000
_cell.angle_alpha   90.00
_cell.angle_beta   90.00
_cell.angle_gamma   90.00
#
_symmetry.space_group_name_H-M   'P 1'
#
loop_
_entity.id
_entity.type
_entity.pdbx_description
1 polymer ?
#
loop_
_entity_poly.entity_id
_entity_poly.type
_entity_poly.pdbx_seq_one_letter_code
_entity_poly.pdbx_strand_id
1 'polypeptide(L)'
;MAGQDNNSLSWFADGRNLLIVILALVATFQAFWIFHQRPERSIPDIEKPNAMIHAGPERSPTQEVAVVGVTVEPELRRYILLAFDKPVGEDHVGQIPNRIPAEFSPAVPGTWTWISPFALRFDAVNPLPVDTVFHLGLVPDHFLHPGLVMAGDTSFTLRTGRFEISRVKLDEEPAPEGGALVLVIGRIEFTSPVDPADLASRLKLTDSNGEVDIPVAVTSTWAGQWMNFRSGPVLKGPEPRRLTLTVAPDMPSVLSGAELGRVWSHPVAVVLDSRLRVTRAWAESGLDHSSLKLELSTPVTTDVLASFLTIEPKTAWKASALGREISLNGNFQPGRSYELTVAKGLAAADGAVLPEQFVQRIDFPAIEPSADFIHQGMFLSRQGLRTLEL
;
A
#
# COMPACT_ATOMS: atom_id res chain seq x y z
N MET A 1 33.16 -16.24 41.07
CA MET A 1 33.79 -16.70 39.81
C MET A 1 32.72 -16.66 38.75
N ALA A 2 32.92 -15.83 37.73
CA ALA A 2 31.93 -15.40 36.76
C ALA A 2 31.50 -16.52 35.79
N GLY A 3 30.19 -16.66 35.61
CA GLY A 3 29.59 -17.38 34.48
C GLY A 3 29.09 -16.35 33.47
N GLN A 4 29.50 -16.52 32.22
CA GLN A 4 29.42 -15.59 31.12
C GLN A 4 28.00 -15.59 30.50
N ASP A 5 27.36 -14.43 30.45
CA ASP A 5 26.08 -14.23 29.76
C ASP A 5 26.27 -14.19 28.23
N ASN A 6 25.67 -15.15 27.53
CA ASN A 6 25.49 -15.12 26.08
C ASN A 6 24.31 -14.20 25.75
N ASN A 7 24.58 -12.95 25.37
CA ASN A 7 23.53 -11.99 25.01
C ASN A 7 23.89 -11.17 23.76
N SER A 8 24.18 -11.85 22.63
CA SER A 8 24.53 -11.21 21.36
C SER A 8 23.53 -11.42 20.21
N LEU A 9 22.33 -11.96 20.49
CA LEU A 9 21.34 -12.26 19.42
C LEU A 9 20.00 -11.49 19.51
N SER A 10 19.85 -10.52 20.41
CA SER A 10 18.59 -9.76 20.55
C SER A 10 18.49 -8.52 19.65
N TRP A 11 19.58 -8.06 19.04
CA TRP A 11 19.56 -6.82 18.23
C TRP A 11 18.80 -6.96 16.90
N PHE A 12 18.79 -8.17 16.32
CA PHE A 12 18.14 -8.45 15.02
C PHE A 12 16.64 -8.74 15.10
N ALA A 13 16.05 -8.83 16.30
CA ALA A 13 14.64 -9.14 16.50
C ALA A 13 13.72 -7.89 16.46
N ASP A 14 14.31 -6.69 16.47
CA ASP A 14 13.56 -5.43 16.38
C ASP A 14 13.43 -4.98 14.92
N GLY A 15 12.19 -4.85 14.43
CA GLY A 15 11.89 -4.48 13.05
C GLY A 15 12.47 -3.12 12.63
N ARG A 16 12.79 -2.24 13.59
CA ARG A 16 13.46 -0.96 13.32
C ARG A 16 14.96 -1.13 13.04
N ASN A 17 15.61 -2.09 13.70
CA ASN A 17 17.03 -2.39 13.47
C ASN A 17 17.24 -3.12 12.14
N LEU A 18 16.27 -3.96 11.75
CA LEU A 18 16.28 -4.63 10.45
C LEU A 18 16.19 -3.61 9.29
N LEU A 19 15.36 -2.57 9.44
CA LEU A 19 15.24 -1.48 8.46
C LEU A 19 16.56 -0.69 8.31
N ILE A 20 17.26 -0.43 9.42
CA ILE A 20 18.55 0.28 9.41
C ILE A 20 19.63 -0.55 8.72
N VAL A 21 19.68 -1.88 8.96
CA VAL A 21 20.61 -2.78 8.28
C VAL A 21 20.31 -2.87 6.78
N ILE A 22 19.03 -2.91 6.40
CA ILE A 22 18.63 -2.93 4.99
C ILE A 22 19.03 -1.62 4.30
N LEU A 23 18.81 -0.47 4.94
CA LEU A 23 19.23 0.83 4.40
C LEU A 23 20.75 0.95 4.28
N ALA A 24 21.51 0.44 5.25
CA ALA A 24 22.97 0.40 5.18
C ALA A 24 23.48 -0.54 4.07
N LEU A 25 22.80 -1.67 3.84
CA LEU A 25 23.11 -2.59 2.74
C LEU A 25 22.79 -1.99 1.36
N VAL A 26 21.69 -1.25 1.24
CA VAL A 26 21.35 -0.55 -0.01
C VAL A 26 22.37 0.56 -0.30
N ALA A 27 22.76 1.35 0.71
CA ALA A 27 23.76 2.42 0.54
C ALA A 27 25.15 1.87 0.17
N THR A 28 25.58 0.75 0.76
CA THR A 28 26.86 0.10 0.43
C THR A 28 26.84 -0.55 -0.95
N PHE A 29 25.71 -1.15 -1.35
CA PHE A 29 25.54 -1.69 -2.70
C PHE A 29 25.55 -0.59 -3.78
N GLN A 30 24.91 0.55 -3.51
CA GLN A 30 24.96 1.71 -4.41
C GLN A 30 26.37 2.30 -4.52
N ALA A 31 27.12 2.39 -3.42
CA ALA A 31 28.50 2.86 -3.43
C ALA A 31 29.45 1.91 -4.18
N PHE A 32 29.26 0.59 -4.04
CA PHE A 32 30.04 -0.43 -4.75
C PHE A 32 29.81 -0.36 -6.27
N TRP A 33 28.55 -0.17 -6.68
CA TRP A 33 28.18 -0.03 -8.09
C TRP A 33 28.83 1.20 -8.74
N ILE A 34 28.89 2.33 -8.04
CA ILE A 34 29.52 3.57 -8.52
C ILE A 34 31.05 3.40 -8.67
N PHE A 35 31.69 2.63 -7.78
CA PHE A 35 33.14 2.42 -7.85
C PHE A 35 33.57 1.45 -8.97
N HIS A 36 32.73 0.50 -9.36
CA HIS A 36 33.05 -0.49 -10.41
C HIS A 36 32.70 -0.06 -11.84
N GLN A 37 32.11 1.12 -12.05
CA GLN A 37 31.81 1.65 -13.39
C GLN A 37 32.85 2.61 -13.97
N ARG A 38 34.02 2.79 -13.36
CA ARG A 38 35.08 3.64 -13.96
C ARG A 38 35.94 2.82 -14.94
N PRO A 39 35.98 3.16 -16.24
CA PRO A 39 36.94 2.56 -17.16
C PRO A 39 38.36 3.05 -16.80
N GLU A 40 39.31 2.11 -16.76
CA GLU A 40 40.74 2.38 -16.57
C GLU A 40 41.24 3.38 -17.62
N ARG A 41 41.62 4.58 -17.18
CA ARG A 41 42.44 5.49 -17.98
C ARG A 41 43.91 5.09 -17.79
N SER A 42 44.50 4.63 -18.88
CA SER A 42 45.93 4.43 -19.06
C SER A 42 46.74 5.68 -18.68
N ILE A 43 47.71 5.51 -17.80
CA ILE A 43 48.71 6.51 -17.40
C ILE A 43 49.73 6.66 -18.54
N PRO A 44 50.00 7.87 -19.08
CA PRO A 44 51.18 8.10 -19.90
C PRO A 44 52.40 8.44 -19.04
N ASP A 45 53.56 8.01 -19.53
CA ASP A 45 54.88 8.09 -18.90
C ASP A 45 55.28 9.47 -18.38
N ILE A 46 55.99 9.45 -17.25
CA ILE A 46 56.60 10.61 -16.60
C ILE A 46 57.92 10.94 -17.30
N GLU A 47 57.97 12.04 -18.06
CA GLU A 47 59.20 12.79 -18.31
C GLU A 47 59.22 14.07 -17.46
N LYS A 48 60.34 14.32 -16.78
CA LYS A 48 60.70 15.58 -16.10
C LYS A 48 61.96 16.15 -16.78
N PRO A 49 62.37 17.41 -16.50
CA PRO A 49 61.62 18.66 -16.55
C PRO A 49 62.41 19.75 -17.32
N ASN A 50 61.78 20.86 -17.73
CA ASN A 50 62.32 22.23 -17.63
C ASN A 50 61.45 23.23 -18.40
N ALA A 51 60.96 24.25 -17.69
CA ALA A 51 61.10 25.68 -18.02
C ALA A 51 60.05 26.52 -17.28
N MET A 52 60.54 27.53 -16.55
CA MET A 52 59.78 28.62 -15.92
C MET A 52 58.93 29.39 -16.94
N ILE A 53 57.63 29.63 -16.66
CA ILE A 53 56.90 30.82 -17.14
C ILE A 53 55.86 31.28 -16.10
N HIS A 54 55.86 32.59 -15.89
CA HIS A 54 55.03 33.52 -15.12
C HIS A 54 53.66 33.09 -14.55
N ALA A 55 53.46 33.46 -13.27
CA ALA A 55 52.20 33.53 -12.57
C ALA A 55 51.22 34.53 -13.24
N GLY A 56 50.07 34.01 -13.69
CA GLY A 56 48.81 34.76 -13.81
C GLY A 56 47.89 34.41 -12.64
N PRO A 57 46.83 35.18 -12.37
CA PRO A 57 45.97 34.93 -11.22
C PRO A 57 45.31 33.56 -11.37
N GLU A 58 45.57 32.67 -10.41
CA GLU A 58 44.93 31.36 -10.32
C GLU A 58 43.41 31.58 -10.29
N ARG A 59 42.74 31.17 -11.37
CA ARG A 59 41.30 30.92 -11.32
C ARG A 59 41.13 29.75 -10.37
N SER A 60 40.44 29.97 -9.25
CA SER A 60 40.01 28.89 -8.36
C SER A 60 39.43 27.75 -9.21
N PRO A 61 39.80 26.48 -8.93
CA PRO A 61 39.31 25.36 -9.71
C PRO A 61 37.78 25.35 -9.67
N THR A 62 37.17 25.41 -10.84
CA THR A 62 35.71 25.30 -10.97
C THR A 62 35.28 23.94 -10.45
N GLN A 63 34.41 23.92 -9.46
CA GLN A 63 33.94 22.69 -8.84
C GLN A 63 32.61 22.26 -9.46
N GLU A 64 32.55 21.02 -9.89
CA GLU A 64 31.35 20.42 -10.49
C GLU A 64 30.36 19.98 -9.39
N VAL A 65 29.07 20.23 -9.64
CA VAL A 65 27.94 19.84 -8.81
C VAL A 65 26.93 19.08 -9.68
N ALA A 66 26.43 17.96 -9.21
CA ALA A 66 25.42 17.16 -9.88
C ALA A 66 24.17 16.96 -9.01
N VAL A 67 23.04 16.76 -9.67
CA VAL A 67 21.83 16.26 -9.01
C VAL A 67 21.96 14.76 -8.83
N VAL A 68 21.83 14.29 -7.59
CA VAL A 68 21.87 12.85 -7.25
C VAL A 68 20.49 12.24 -7.13
N GLY A 69 19.43 13.06 -7.01
CA GLY A 69 18.07 12.56 -6.94
C GLY A 69 17.01 13.65 -7.08
N VAL A 70 15.91 13.28 -7.73
CA VAL A 70 14.67 14.05 -7.74
C VAL A 70 13.54 13.12 -7.34
N THR A 71 12.86 13.42 -6.24
CA THR A 71 11.83 12.54 -5.67
C THR A 71 10.54 13.31 -5.44
N VAL A 72 9.41 12.71 -5.79
CA VAL A 72 8.07 13.23 -5.46
C VAL A 72 7.56 12.49 -4.23
N GLU A 73 6.95 13.20 -3.30
CA GLU A 73 6.25 12.59 -2.17
C GLU A 73 5.08 11.70 -2.68
N PRO A 74 5.09 10.39 -2.40
CA PRO A 74 4.10 9.49 -3.00
C PRO A 74 2.70 9.65 -2.40
N GLU A 75 2.59 9.92 -1.10
CA GLU A 75 1.31 9.86 -0.38
C GLU A 75 0.46 11.12 -0.59
N LEU A 76 0.98 12.27 -0.15
CA LEU A 76 0.25 13.54 -0.22
C LEU A 76 0.51 14.26 -1.55
N ARG A 77 1.57 13.90 -2.28
CA ARG A 77 2.01 14.57 -3.51
C ARG A 77 2.17 16.07 -3.32
N ARG A 78 2.63 16.50 -2.14
CA ARG A 78 2.72 17.92 -1.80
C ARG A 78 4.12 18.48 -1.98
N TYR A 79 5.14 17.64 -1.98
CA TYR A 79 6.49 18.12 -2.22
C TYR A 79 7.30 17.32 -3.23
N ILE A 80 8.30 18.01 -3.78
CA ILE A 80 9.34 17.46 -4.63
C ILE A 80 10.68 17.80 -3.98
N LEU A 81 11.57 16.81 -3.88
CA LEU A 81 12.89 16.96 -3.30
C LEU A 81 13.94 16.85 -4.40
N LEU A 82 14.81 17.86 -4.49
CA LEU A 82 16.00 17.89 -5.30
C LEU A 82 17.23 17.73 -4.40
N ALA A 83 18.04 16.70 -4.65
CA ALA A 83 19.24 16.41 -3.88
C ALA A 83 20.51 16.59 -4.74
N PHE A 84 21.54 17.20 -4.15
CA PHE A 84 22.83 17.49 -4.78
C PHE A 84 23.95 16.66 -4.14
N ASP A 85 25.00 16.37 -4.91
CA ASP A 85 26.21 15.69 -4.41
C ASP A 85 27.16 16.60 -3.62
N LYS A 86 26.95 17.92 -3.68
CA LYS A 86 27.75 18.96 -3.01
C LYS A 86 26.85 19.90 -2.19
N PRO A 87 27.41 20.57 -1.17
CA PRO A 87 26.67 21.56 -0.41
C PRO A 87 26.47 22.83 -1.25
N VAL A 88 25.28 23.01 -1.81
CA VAL A 88 24.91 24.18 -2.62
C VAL A 88 24.18 25.23 -1.78
N GLY A 89 23.49 24.80 -0.72
CA GLY A 89 22.66 25.64 0.14
C GLY A 89 23.21 25.85 1.55
N GLU A 90 24.53 25.75 1.76
CA GLU A 90 25.17 25.74 3.10
C GLU A 90 24.75 26.94 3.98
N ASP A 91 24.70 28.14 3.40
CA ASP A 91 24.31 29.37 4.10
C ASP A 91 22.81 29.71 4.00
N HIS A 92 22.02 28.84 3.35
CA HIS A 92 20.63 29.13 2.97
C HIS A 92 19.61 28.17 3.57
N VAL A 93 20.02 27.26 4.47
CA VAL A 93 19.12 26.29 5.11
C VAL A 93 17.97 26.99 5.83
N GLY A 94 16.74 26.55 5.53
CA GLY A 94 15.48 27.14 6.01
C GLY A 94 15.00 28.35 5.20
N GLN A 95 15.75 28.81 4.20
CA GLN A 95 15.42 30.00 3.42
C GLN A 95 14.83 29.65 2.05
N ILE A 96 14.04 30.59 1.53
CA ILE A 96 13.50 30.55 0.17
C ILE A 96 14.54 31.16 -0.77
N PRO A 97 14.89 30.51 -1.90
CA PRO A 97 15.78 31.10 -2.90
C PRO A 97 15.23 32.43 -3.45
N ASN A 98 16.10 33.43 -3.62
CA ASN A 98 15.72 34.75 -4.15
C ASN A 98 15.27 34.74 -5.62
N ARG A 99 15.59 33.67 -6.35
CA ARG A 99 15.20 33.43 -7.75
C ARG A 99 14.70 32.00 -7.89
N ILE A 100 13.77 31.77 -8.82
CA ILE A 100 13.15 30.45 -9.02
C ILE A 100 14.22 29.46 -9.49
N PRO A 101 14.58 28.45 -8.68
CA PRO A 101 15.72 27.57 -8.97
C PRO A 101 15.41 26.56 -10.09
N ALA A 102 14.13 26.27 -10.33
CA ALA A 102 13.69 25.34 -11.36
C ALA A 102 12.23 25.58 -11.75
N GLU A 103 11.91 25.26 -13.00
CA GLU A 103 10.59 25.46 -13.62
C GLU A 103 9.93 24.13 -13.94
N PHE A 104 8.61 24.05 -13.73
CA PHE A 104 7.79 22.89 -14.05
C PHE A 104 6.99 23.10 -15.34
N SER A 105 6.89 22.05 -16.16
CA SER A 105 5.93 21.95 -17.26
C SER A 105 5.11 20.66 -17.11
N PRO A 106 3.78 20.73 -16.89
CA PRO A 106 2.98 21.95 -16.73
C PRO A 106 3.36 22.75 -15.47
N ALA A 107 3.08 24.06 -15.48
CA ALA A 107 3.43 24.94 -14.37
C ALA A 107 2.69 24.56 -13.09
N VAL A 108 3.43 24.48 -11.97
CA VAL A 108 2.90 24.15 -10.65
C VAL A 108 3.13 25.32 -9.70
N PRO A 109 2.10 25.87 -9.05
CA PRO A 109 2.27 26.89 -8.02
C PRO A 109 2.84 26.27 -6.74
N GLY A 110 3.86 26.90 -6.15
CA GLY A 110 4.48 26.44 -4.92
C GLY A 110 5.71 27.26 -4.53
N THR A 111 6.37 26.82 -3.47
CA THR A 111 7.52 27.51 -2.87
C THR A 111 8.71 26.59 -2.77
N TRP A 112 9.89 27.08 -3.15
CA TRP A 112 11.15 26.38 -2.94
C TRP A 112 11.77 26.76 -1.59
N THR A 113 12.28 25.78 -0.86
CA THR A 113 12.95 25.99 0.43
C THR A 113 14.17 25.08 0.51
N TRP A 114 15.32 25.62 0.93
CA TRP A 114 16.47 24.80 1.28
C TRP A 114 16.18 24.08 2.59
N ILE A 115 16.15 22.75 2.57
CA ILE A 115 15.91 21.96 3.79
C ILE A 115 17.21 21.41 4.39
N SER A 116 18.29 21.43 3.61
CA SER A 116 19.66 21.14 4.05
C SER A 116 20.65 21.76 3.07
N PRO A 117 21.97 21.78 3.37
CA PRO A 117 22.99 22.24 2.43
C PRO A 117 22.97 21.49 1.09
N PHE A 118 22.47 20.25 1.08
CA PHE A 118 22.48 19.36 -0.08
C PHE A 118 21.11 19.20 -0.73
N ALA A 119 20.05 19.85 -0.21
CA ALA A 119 18.71 19.53 -0.63
C ALA A 119 17.77 20.72 -0.64
N LEU A 120 17.04 20.82 -1.76
CA LEU A 120 16.08 21.85 -2.05
C LEU A 120 14.71 21.19 -2.24
N ARG A 121 13.72 21.67 -1.49
CA ARG A 121 12.36 21.15 -1.49
C ARG A 121 11.42 22.14 -2.15
N PHE A 122 10.59 21.68 -3.07
CA PHE A 122 9.44 22.41 -3.58
C PHE A 122 8.19 21.95 -2.85
N ASP A 123 7.46 22.87 -2.24
CA ASP A 123 6.15 22.64 -1.63
C ASP A 123 5.05 23.21 -2.54
N ALA A 124 4.27 22.34 -3.15
CA ALA A 124 3.16 22.71 -4.01
C ALA A 124 2.00 23.26 -3.18
N VAL A 125 1.33 24.32 -3.67
CA VAL A 125 0.16 24.91 -3.01
C VAL A 125 -1.00 23.91 -2.92
N ASN A 126 -1.18 23.13 -4.00
CA ASN A 126 -2.14 22.04 -4.07
C ASN A 126 -1.38 20.72 -4.30
N PRO A 127 -1.93 19.57 -3.85
CA PRO A 127 -1.39 18.27 -4.23
C PRO A 127 -1.18 18.17 -5.74
N LEU A 128 -0.04 17.64 -6.15
CA LEU A 128 0.24 17.44 -7.57
C LEU A 128 -0.82 16.50 -8.16
N PRO A 129 -1.37 16.83 -9.34
CA PRO A 129 -2.31 15.97 -10.06
C PRO A 129 -1.75 14.55 -10.21
N VAL A 130 -2.60 13.53 -10.09
CA VAL A 130 -2.19 12.13 -10.31
C VAL A 130 -2.04 11.84 -11.81
N ASP A 131 -1.25 10.81 -12.12
CA ASP A 131 -0.96 10.33 -13.48
C ASP A 131 -0.50 11.43 -14.43
N THR A 132 0.25 12.39 -13.90
CA THR A 132 0.73 13.53 -14.67
C THR A 132 2.25 13.46 -14.80
N VAL A 133 2.71 13.70 -16.02
CA VAL A 133 4.14 13.84 -16.31
C VAL A 133 4.51 15.31 -16.20
N PHE A 134 5.50 15.59 -15.37
CA PHE A 134 6.10 16.91 -15.21
C PHE A 134 7.52 16.89 -15.74
N HIS A 135 7.89 17.93 -16.48
CA HIS A 135 9.27 18.22 -16.81
C HIS A 135 9.77 19.31 -15.86
N LEU A 136 10.82 19.00 -15.10
CA LEU A 136 11.51 19.92 -14.22
C LEU A 136 12.79 20.38 -14.92
N GLY A 137 12.85 21.66 -15.29
CA GLY A 137 14.06 22.29 -15.82
C GLY A 137 14.76 23.12 -14.75
N LEU A 138 15.99 22.75 -14.39
CA LEU A 138 16.80 23.55 -13.46
C LEU A 138 17.32 24.81 -14.15
N VAL A 139 17.44 25.88 -13.36
CA VAL A 139 18.07 27.15 -13.78
C VAL A 139 19.30 27.39 -12.90
N PRO A 140 20.47 26.80 -13.23
CA PRO A 140 21.63 26.79 -12.35
C PRO A 140 22.09 28.16 -11.86
N ASP A 141 22.05 29.17 -12.74
CA ASP A 141 22.44 30.55 -12.43
C ASP A 141 21.60 31.21 -11.32
N HIS A 142 20.46 30.60 -10.95
CA HIS A 142 19.59 31.09 -9.89
C HIS A 142 19.98 30.60 -8.50
N PHE A 143 20.79 29.54 -8.41
CA PHE A 143 21.12 28.90 -7.12
C PHE A 143 22.59 28.50 -6.96
N LEU A 144 23.38 28.39 -8.03
CA LEU A 144 24.82 28.12 -7.93
C LEU A 144 25.63 29.36 -7.54
N HIS A 145 26.65 29.14 -6.72
CA HIS A 145 27.61 30.16 -6.32
C HIS A 145 28.73 30.31 -7.37
N PRO A 146 29.36 31.50 -7.48
CA PRO A 146 30.51 31.68 -8.37
C PRO A 146 31.60 30.65 -8.10
N GLY A 147 32.04 29.95 -9.15
CA GLY A 147 33.02 28.86 -9.06
C GLY A 147 32.41 27.45 -9.02
N LEU A 148 31.08 27.33 -8.90
CA LEU A 148 30.35 26.08 -9.12
C LEU A 148 29.77 26.01 -10.53
N VAL A 149 29.80 24.83 -11.13
CA VAL A 149 29.11 24.55 -12.40
C VAL A 149 28.31 23.26 -12.28
N MET A 150 27.17 23.19 -12.97
CA MET A 150 26.42 21.93 -13.07
C MET A 150 27.18 20.93 -13.94
N ALA A 151 27.26 19.69 -13.46
CA ALA A 151 27.61 18.52 -14.23
C ALA A 151 26.37 17.62 -14.39
N GLY A 152 26.24 16.98 -15.55
CA GLY A 152 25.14 16.07 -15.85
C GLY A 152 23.84 16.77 -16.26
N ASP A 153 22.71 16.10 -16.04
CA ASP A 153 21.40 16.54 -16.50
C ASP A 153 20.87 17.73 -15.69
N THR A 154 20.28 18.70 -16.39
CA THR A 154 19.55 19.83 -15.80
C THR A 154 18.04 19.74 -16.06
N SER A 155 17.58 18.67 -16.70
CA SER A 155 16.17 18.43 -16.99
C SER A 155 15.77 17.04 -16.51
N PHE A 156 14.69 16.97 -15.74
CA PHE A 156 14.20 15.74 -15.13
C PHE A 156 12.73 15.51 -15.48
N THR A 157 12.38 14.29 -15.83
CA THR A 157 10.98 13.89 -16.03
C THR A 157 10.48 13.21 -14.77
N LEU A 158 9.43 13.77 -14.17
CA LEU A 158 8.76 13.28 -12.98
C LEU A 158 7.38 12.77 -13.34
N ARG A 159 6.93 11.70 -12.71
CA ARG A 159 5.56 11.19 -12.88
C ARG A 159 4.88 10.99 -11.54
N THR A 160 3.70 11.58 -11.38
CA THR A 160 2.94 11.56 -10.13
C THR A 160 1.98 10.38 -10.07
N GLY A 161 2.50 9.20 -9.72
CA GLY A 161 1.68 7.98 -9.68
C GLY A 161 1.08 7.61 -11.04
N ARG A 162 0.24 6.58 -11.07
CA ARG A 162 -0.52 6.16 -12.25
C ARG A 162 -1.93 5.81 -11.80
N PHE A 163 -2.93 6.17 -12.60
CA PHE A 163 -4.28 5.68 -12.37
C PHE A 163 -4.36 4.21 -12.80
N GLU A 164 -4.56 3.33 -11.83
CA GLU A 164 -4.59 1.89 -12.05
C GLU A 164 -5.45 1.19 -11.00
N ILE A 165 -5.82 -0.06 -11.31
CA ILE A 165 -6.39 -0.98 -10.34
C ILE A 165 -5.23 -1.57 -9.55
N SER A 166 -5.14 -1.20 -8.26
CA SER A 166 -4.08 -1.61 -7.36
C SER A 166 -4.33 -3.01 -6.78
N ARG A 167 -5.60 -3.38 -6.60
CA ARG A 167 -5.98 -4.67 -6.02
C ARG A 167 -7.38 -5.10 -6.44
N VAL A 168 -7.59 -6.41 -6.55
CA VAL A 168 -8.92 -7.00 -6.55
C VAL A 168 -8.97 -8.10 -5.51
N LYS A 169 -10.05 -8.11 -4.72
CA LYS A 169 -10.41 -9.17 -3.79
C LYS A 169 -11.71 -9.78 -4.27
N LEU A 170 -11.75 -11.11 -4.36
CA LEU A 170 -12.91 -11.86 -4.81
C LEU A 170 -13.31 -12.84 -3.72
N ASP A 171 -14.61 -13.07 -3.61
CA ASP A 171 -15.17 -14.15 -2.82
C ASP A 171 -16.42 -14.71 -3.52
N GLU A 172 -16.93 -15.82 -2.99
CA GLU A 172 -18.16 -16.45 -3.44
C GLU A 172 -19.23 -16.31 -2.37
N GLU A 173 -20.46 -16.02 -2.75
CA GLU A 173 -21.64 -16.15 -1.91
C GLU A 173 -22.61 -17.18 -2.50
N PRO A 174 -23.36 -17.94 -1.67
CA PRO A 174 -24.42 -18.79 -2.18
C PRO A 174 -25.46 -17.97 -2.94
N ALA A 175 -25.85 -18.46 -4.12
CA ALA A 175 -26.97 -17.87 -4.83
C ALA A 175 -28.30 -18.24 -4.12
N PRO A 176 -29.28 -17.33 -4.02
CA PRO A 176 -30.59 -17.61 -3.41
C PRO A 176 -31.33 -18.80 -4.04
N GLU A 177 -31.07 -19.06 -5.32
CA GLU A 177 -31.61 -20.18 -6.08
C GLU A 177 -31.11 -21.56 -5.58
N GLY A 178 -29.99 -21.58 -4.85
CA GLY A 178 -29.36 -22.80 -4.35
C GLY A 178 -28.72 -23.65 -5.44
N GLY A 179 -28.31 -24.88 -5.09
CA GLY A 179 -27.83 -25.89 -6.05
C GLY A 179 -26.54 -25.49 -6.77
N ALA A 180 -25.40 -25.55 -6.06
CA ALA A 180 -24.06 -25.25 -6.59
C ALA A 180 -23.92 -23.93 -7.39
N LEU A 181 -24.91 -23.04 -7.32
CA LEU A 181 -24.88 -21.70 -7.87
C LEU A 181 -24.28 -20.76 -6.83
N VAL A 182 -23.33 -19.96 -7.29
CA VAL A 182 -22.69 -18.92 -6.48
C VAL A 182 -22.74 -17.58 -7.19
N LEU A 183 -22.62 -16.53 -6.40
CA LEU A 183 -22.46 -15.16 -6.85
C LEU A 183 -21.01 -14.79 -6.58
N VAL A 184 -20.33 -14.31 -7.62
CA VAL A 184 -19.01 -13.73 -7.47
C VAL A 184 -19.19 -12.34 -6.90
N ILE A 185 -18.74 -12.15 -5.67
CA ILE A 185 -18.67 -10.83 -5.04
C ILE A 185 -17.22 -10.37 -5.01
N GLY A 186 -17.00 -9.07 -5.05
CA GLY A 186 -15.65 -8.57 -5.00
C GLY A 186 -15.52 -7.12 -4.67
N ARG A 187 -14.29 -6.74 -4.36
CA ARG A 187 -13.84 -5.37 -4.17
C ARG A 187 -12.70 -5.09 -5.14
N ILE A 188 -12.86 -4.03 -5.93
CA ILE A 188 -11.82 -3.48 -6.80
C ILE A 188 -11.28 -2.22 -6.14
N GLU A 189 -9.98 -2.16 -5.91
CA GLU A 189 -9.27 -1.02 -5.35
C GLU A 189 -8.50 -0.31 -6.47
N PHE A 190 -8.64 1.01 -6.52
CA PHE A 190 -8.03 1.91 -7.49
C PHE A 190 -7.04 2.84 -6.77
N THR A 191 -6.00 3.29 -7.47
CA THR A 191 -5.06 4.28 -6.95
C THR A 191 -5.67 5.69 -6.82
N SER A 192 -6.81 5.95 -7.46
CA SER A 192 -7.55 7.22 -7.40
C SER A 192 -9.07 6.96 -7.35
N PRO A 193 -9.88 7.84 -6.74
CA PRO A 193 -11.33 7.64 -6.67
C PRO A 193 -11.99 7.52 -8.05
N VAL A 194 -12.99 6.65 -8.13
CA VAL A 194 -13.84 6.44 -9.30
C VAL A 194 -15.31 6.63 -8.96
N ASP A 195 -16.16 6.84 -9.96
CA ASP A 195 -17.62 6.89 -9.78
C ASP A 195 -18.25 5.49 -9.97
N PRO A 196 -19.20 5.08 -9.12
CA PRO A 196 -19.82 3.76 -9.23
C PRO A 196 -20.65 3.56 -10.51
N ALA A 197 -21.29 4.60 -11.05
CA ALA A 197 -22.05 4.49 -12.30
C ALA A 197 -21.11 4.35 -13.51
N ASP A 198 -19.97 5.06 -13.49
CA ASP A 198 -18.94 4.89 -14.51
C ASP A 198 -18.37 3.48 -14.50
N LEU A 199 -18.12 2.91 -13.31
CA LEU A 199 -17.65 1.53 -13.19
C LEU A 199 -18.71 0.54 -13.66
N ALA A 200 -19.99 0.74 -13.30
CA ALA A 200 -21.07 -0.18 -13.65
C ALA A 200 -21.23 -0.36 -15.16
N SER A 201 -20.98 0.67 -15.96
CA SER A 201 -21.04 0.60 -17.42
C SER A 201 -19.78 -0.01 -18.07
N ARG A 202 -18.68 -0.13 -17.33
CA ARG A 202 -17.35 -0.54 -17.83
C ARG A 202 -16.81 -1.83 -17.23
N LEU A 203 -17.48 -2.36 -16.20
CA LEU A 203 -17.19 -3.62 -15.56
C LEU A 203 -17.96 -4.75 -16.25
N LYS A 204 -17.24 -5.77 -16.70
CA LYS A 204 -17.85 -6.98 -17.27
C LYS A 204 -17.27 -8.23 -16.63
N LEU A 205 -18.10 -9.25 -16.48
CA LEU A 205 -17.69 -10.60 -16.16
C LEU A 205 -18.14 -11.50 -17.30
N THR A 206 -17.19 -12.20 -17.93
CA THR A 206 -17.49 -13.08 -19.06
C THR A 206 -17.00 -14.48 -18.80
N ASP A 207 -17.65 -15.45 -19.40
CA ASP A 207 -17.25 -16.85 -19.43
C ASP A 207 -16.84 -17.28 -20.85
N SER A 208 -16.18 -18.44 -20.96
CA SER A 208 -15.81 -19.06 -22.24
C SER A 208 -15.03 -18.10 -23.14
N ASN A 209 -14.00 -17.45 -22.58
CA ASN A 209 -13.15 -16.46 -23.25
C ASN A 209 -13.90 -15.25 -23.84
N GLY A 210 -15.03 -14.84 -23.26
CA GLY A 210 -15.75 -13.63 -23.68
C GLY A 210 -17.05 -13.90 -24.45
N GLU A 211 -17.44 -15.15 -24.65
CA GLU A 211 -18.64 -15.50 -25.41
C GLU A 211 -19.93 -15.33 -24.61
N VAL A 212 -19.89 -15.53 -23.29
CA VAL A 212 -21.07 -15.49 -22.43
C VAL A 212 -20.92 -14.39 -21.39
N ASP A 213 -21.75 -13.35 -21.49
CA ASP A 213 -21.81 -12.28 -20.51
C ASP A 213 -22.58 -12.73 -19.26
N ILE A 214 -21.95 -12.57 -18.10
CA ILE A 214 -22.57 -12.75 -16.78
C ILE A 214 -22.92 -11.36 -16.26
N PRO A 215 -24.19 -11.07 -15.91
CA PRO A 215 -24.57 -9.77 -15.36
C PRO A 215 -23.73 -9.41 -14.13
N VAL A 216 -23.32 -8.14 -14.03
CA VAL A 216 -22.61 -7.61 -12.86
C VAL A 216 -23.27 -6.31 -12.43
N ALA A 217 -23.44 -6.15 -11.12
CA ALA A 217 -23.92 -4.92 -10.51
C ALA A 217 -22.85 -4.37 -9.56
N VAL A 218 -22.53 -3.08 -9.69
CA VAL A 218 -21.75 -2.34 -8.70
C VAL A 218 -22.68 -2.03 -7.52
N THR A 219 -22.25 -2.37 -6.31
CA THR A 219 -23.07 -2.22 -5.08
C THR A 219 -22.66 -1.02 -4.23
N SER A 220 -21.50 -0.41 -4.51
CA SER A 220 -21.10 0.87 -3.92
C SER A 220 -21.99 2.02 -4.43
N THR A 221 -22.30 2.99 -3.55
CA THR A 221 -23.22 4.10 -3.86
C THR A 221 -22.55 5.49 -3.87
N TRP A 222 -21.27 5.58 -3.52
CA TRP A 222 -20.51 6.83 -3.53
C TRP A 222 -19.18 6.66 -4.25
N ALA A 223 -18.64 7.76 -4.78
CA ALA A 223 -17.33 7.78 -5.39
C ALA A 223 -16.22 7.49 -4.37
N GLY A 224 -15.25 6.67 -4.74
CA GLY A 224 -14.22 6.21 -3.81
C GLY A 224 -13.11 5.41 -4.49
N GLN A 225 -12.04 5.14 -3.74
CA GLN A 225 -10.92 4.32 -4.23
C GLN A 225 -11.21 2.82 -4.21
N TRP A 226 -12.36 2.40 -3.67
CA TRP A 226 -12.75 1.00 -3.62
C TRP A 226 -14.21 0.85 -3.99
N MET A 227 -14.48 -0.11 -4.87
CA MET A 227 -15.82 -0.39 -5.38
C MET A 227 -16.16 -1.85 -5.13
N ASN A 228 -17.32 -2.09 -4.53
CA ASN A 228 -17.86 -3.43 -4.39
C ASN A 228 -18.75 -3.77 -5.59
N PHE A 229 -18.76 -5.03 -5.99
CA PHE A 229 -19.64 -5.54 -7.04
C PHE A 229 -20.15 -6.94 -6.70
N ARG A 230 -21.21 -7.35 -7.40
CA ARG A 230 -21.84 -8.66 -7.30
C ARG A 230 -22.25 -9.13 -8.70
N SER A 231 -21.93 -10.38 -9.05
CA SER A 231 -22.38 -11.00 -10.31
C SER A 231 -23.79 -11.58 -10.18
N GLY A 232 -24.37 -11.96 -11.33
CA GLY A 232 -25.45 -12.94 -11.39
C GLY A 232 -24.97 -14.37 -11.06
N PRO A 233 -25.91 -15.34 -10.95
CA PRO A 233 -25.60 -16.72 -10.60
C PRO A 233 -24.63 -17.40 -11.58
N VAL A 234 -23.62 -18.07 -11.03
CA VAL A 234 -22.63 -18.87 -11.74
C VAL A 234 -22.69 -20.29 -11.22
N LEU A 235 -22.93 -21.26 -12.11
CA LEU A 235 -22.92 -22.67 -11.77
C LEU A 235 -21.49 -23.17 -11.57
N LYS A 236 -21.23 -23.79 -10.42
CA LYS A 236 -19.98 -24.50 -10.12
C LYS A 236 -20.01 -25.88 -10.75
N GLY A 237 -18.91 -26.24 -11.41
CA GLY A 237 -18.66 -27.58 -11.93
C GLY A 237 -17.43 -28.22 -11.28
N PRO A 238 -17.25 -29.54 -11.42
CA PRO A 238 -16.04 -30.23 -10.94
C PRO A 238 -14.78 -29.76 -11.66
N GLU A 239 -14.92 -29.28 -12.90
CA GLU A 239 -13.84 -28.61 -13.63
C GLU A 239 -13.85 -27.11 -13.36
N PRO A 240 -12.67 -26.47 -13.15
CA PRO A 240 -12.59 -25.03 -12.94
C PRO A 240 -13.14 -24.25 -14.12
N ARG A 241 -14.23 -23.53 -13.90
CA ARG A 241 -14.78 -22.57 -14.85
C ARG A 241 -13.98 -21.28 -14.76
N ARG A 242 -13.33 -20.88 -15.86
CA ARG A 242 -12.47 -19.69 -15.92
C ARG A 242 -13.26 -18.52 -16.50
N LEU A 243 -13.74 -17.66 -15.61
CA LEU A 243 -14.35 -16.40 -15.98
C LEU A 243 -13.27 -15.31 -16.12
N THR A 244 -13.62 -14.22 -16.78
CA THR A 244 -12.75 -13.05 -16.95
C THR A 244 -13.47 -11.80 -16.49
N LEU A 245 -12.93 -11.16 -15.45
CA LEU A 245 -13.38 -9.85 -14.99
C LEU A 245 -12.60 -8.78 -15.75
N THR A 246 -13.29 -7.88 -16.45
CA THR A 246 -12.65 -6.81 -17.23
C THR A 246 -13.15 -5.44 -16.83
N VAL A 247 -12.23 -4.47 -16.83
CA VAL A 247 -12.55 -3.03 -16.73
C VAL A 247 -12.04 -2.34 -18.00
N ALA A 248 -12.91 -1.56 -18.61
CA ALA A 248 -12.63 -0.87 -19.87
C ALA A 248 -11.51 0.21 -19.72
N PRO A 249 -10.73 0.48 -20.79
CA PRO A 249 -9.61 1.42 -20.76
C PRO A 249 -10.03 2.87 -20.50
N ASP A 250 -11.25 3.23 -20.89
CA ASP A 250 -11.83 4.57 -20.76
C ASP A 250 -12.43 4.83 -19.38
N MET A 251 -12.18 3.97 -18.39
CA MET A 251 -12.60 4.18 -17.01
C MET A 251 -11.94 5.44 -16.45
N PRO A 252 -12.70 6.48 -16.05
CA PRO A 252 -12.11 7.73 -15.58
C PRO A 252 -11.91 7.74 -14.06
N SER A 253 -10.90 8.46 -13.59
CA SER A 253 -10.81 8.90 -12.21
C SER A 253 -11.63 10.17 -11.99
N VAL A 254 -12.39 10.21 -10.90
CA VAL A 254 -13.15 11.41 -10.46
C VAL A 254 -12.22 12.57 -10.11
N LEU A 255 -11.04 12.28 -9.56
CA LEU A 255 -10.14 13.32 -9.05
C LEU A 255 -9.34 14.01 -10.16
N SER A 256 -8.79 13.25 -11.12
CA SER A 256 -7.93 13.80 -12.17
C SER A 256 -8.54 13.81 -13.55
N GLY A 257 -9.63 13.08 -13.78
CA GLY A 257 -10.13 12.79 -15.13
C GLY A 257 -9.25 11.85 -15.94
N ALA A 258 -8.14 11.35 -15.37
CA ALA A 258 -7.26 10.39 -16.05
C ALA A 258 -7.99 9.06 -16.27
N GLU A 259 -7.75 8.45 -17.42
CA GLU A 259 -8.34 7.16 -17.80
C GLU A 259 -7.39 6.01 -17.46
N LEU A 260 -7.93 4.80 -17.29
CA LEU A 260 -7.12 3.59 -17.04
C LEU A 260 -6.12 3.30 -18.18
N GLY A 261 -6.45 3.74 -19.40
CA GLY A 261 -5.61 3.75 -20.59
C GLY A 261 -5.34 2.38 -21.20
N ARG A 262 -5.79 1.29 -20.56
CA ARG A 262 -5.73 -0.08 -21.08
C ARG A 262 -6.86 -0.92 -20.52
N VAL A 263 -7.31 -1.92 -21.29
CA VAL A 263 -8.21 -2.95 -20.76
C VAL A 263 -7.49 -3.64 -19.61
N TRP A 264 -8.10 -3.63 -18.44
CA TRP A 264 -7.66 -4.44 -17.32
C TRP A 264 -8.47 -5.73 -17.30
N SER A 265 -7.80 -6.85 -17.07
CA SER A 265 -8.40 -8.18 -17.10
C SER A 265 -7.86 -9.03 -15.95
N HIS A 266 -8.74 -9.75 -15.27
CA HIS A 266 -8.39 -10.64 -14.18
C HIS A 266 -9.14 -11.96 -14.27
N PRO A 267 -8.43 -13.11 -14.26
CA PRO A 267 -9.08 -14.40 -14.30
C PRO A 267 -9.77 -14.69 -12.97
N VAL A 268 -11.01 -15.17 -13.03
CA VAL A 268 -11.78 -15.63 -11.88
C VAL A 268 -12.06 -17.12 -12.06
N ALA A 269 -11.51 -17.94 -11.17
CA ALA A 269 -11.75 -19.38 -11.20
C ALA A 269 -12.90 -19.73 -10.25
N VAL A 270 -13.95 -20.36 -10.78
CA VAL A 270 -15.08 -20.88 -10.03
C VAL A 270 -15.08 -22.40 -10.17
N VAL A 271 -14.91 -23.12 -9.05
CA VAL A 271 -14.77 -24.58 -9.05
C VAL A 271 -15.53 -25.20 -7.89
N LEU A 272 -16.23 -26.30 -8.15
CA LEU A 272 -16.86 -27.12 -7.12
C LEU A 272 -15.81 -28.03 -6.49
N ASP A 273 -15.34 -27.68 -5.29
CA ASP A 273 -14.59 -28.60 -4.45
C ASP A 273 -15.56 -29.35 -3.54
N SER A 274 -15.79 -30.64 -3.81
CA SER A 274 -16.65 -31.50 -2.99
C SER A 274 -16.19 -31.67 -1.54
N ARG A 275 -14.93 -31.30 -1.23
CA ARG A 275 -14.36 -31.40 0.12
C ARG A 275 -14.33 -30.02 0.77
N LEU A 276 -15.23 -29.81 1.71
CA LEU A 276 -15.16 -28.63 2.58
C LEU A 276 -13.91 -28.73 3.46
N ARG A 277 -13.20 -27.62 3.60
CA ARG A 277 -12.02 -27.50 4.47
C ARG A 277 -12.14 -26.22 5.29
N VAL A 278 -11.73 -26.30 6.55
CA VAL A 278 -11.38 -25.11 7.32
C VAL A 278 -10.00 -24.67 6.85
N THR A 279 -9.93 -23.53 6.16
CA THR A 279 -8.66 -23.01 5.62
C THR A 279 -7.91 -22.21 6.67
N ARG A 280 -8.64 -21.54 7.57
CA ARG A 280 -8.05 -20.74 8.64
C ARG A 280 -9.02 -20.62 9.81
N ALA A 281 -8.49 -20.62 11.04
CA ALA A 281 -9.21 -20.13 12.20
C ALA A 281 -8.28 -19.25 13.05
N TRP A 282 -8.75 -18.07 13.45
CA TRP A 282 -7.97 -17.11 14.23
C TRP A 282 -8.86 -16.31 15.16
N ALA A 283 -8.24 -15.61 16.11
CA ALA A 283 -8.92 -14.71 17.03
C ALA A 283 -8.48 -13.27 16.81
N GLU A 284 -9.42 -12.36 17.01
CA GLU A 284 -9.18 -10.92 17.08
C GLU A 284 -9.69 -10.42 18.42
N SER A 285 -8.86 -9.68 19.13
CA SER A 285 -9.23 -9.06 20.40
C SER A 285 -9.34 -7.55 20.22
N GLY A 286 -10.55 -7.04 20.42
CA GLY A 286 -10.84 -5.60 20.47
C GLY A 286 -11.18 -5.17 21.90
N LEU A 287 -11.10 -3.86 22.14
CA LEU A 287 -11.40 -3.25 23.45
C LEU A 287 -12.84 -3.56 23.91
N ASP A 288 -13.79 -3.47 22.98
CA ASP A 288 -15.22 -3.69 23.28
C ASP A 288 -15.65 -5.15 23.11
N HIS A 289 -15.09 -5.84 22.11
CA HIS A 289 -15.44 -7.21 21.80
C HIS A 289 -14.26 -7.96 21.17
N SER A 290 -14.14 -9.24 21.52
CA SER A 290 -13.25 -10.18 20.85
C SER A 290 -14.07 -11.10 19.95
N SER A 291 -13.52 -11.47 18.80
CA SER A 291 -14.19 -12.34 17.82
C SER A 291 -13.31 -13.52 17.43
N LEU A 292 -13.94 -14.68 17.23
CA LEU A 292 -13.31 -15.82 16.59
C LEU A 292 -13.69 -15.79 15.12
N LYS A 293 -12.70 -15.91 14.25
CA LYS A 293 -12.86 -15.91 12.80
C LYS A 293 -12.55 -17.30 12.25
N LEU A 294 -13.38 -17.76 11.33
CA LEU A 294 -13.26 -19.02 10.64
C LEU A 294 -13.33 -18.75 9.14
N GLU A 295 -12.32 -19.16 8.37
CA GLU A 295 -12.35 -19.16 6.91
C GLU A 295 -12.50 -20.60 6.41
N LEU A 296 -13.40 -20.78 5.45
CA LEU A 296 -13.71 -22.06 4.84
C LEU A 296 -13.31 -22.07 3.36
N SER A 297 -13.20 -23.27 2.77
CA SER A 297 -12.93 -23.41 1.33
C SER A 297 -14.11 -22.99 0.45
N THR A 298 -15.33 -23.03 1.00
CA THR A 298 -16.56 -22.63 0.31
C THR A 298 -17.59 -22.15 1.34
N PRO A 299 -18.53 -21.26 0.97
CA PRO A 299 -19.46 -20.66 1.92
C PRO A 299 -20.35 -21.68 2.65
N VAL A 300 -20.54 -21.45 3.95
CA VAL A 300 -21.43 -22.22 4.83
C VAL A 300 -22.42 -21.26 5.48
N THR A 301 -23.69 -21.66 5.58
CA THR A 301 -24.70 -20.85 6.27
C THR A 301 -24.52 -20.95 7.80
N THR A 302 -24.75 -19.84 8.49
CA THR A 302 -24.54 -19.75 9.95
C THR A 302 -25.42 -20.71 10.75
N ASP A 303 -26.62 -20.99 10.25
CA ASP A 303 -27.59 -21.89 10.91
C ASP A 303 -27.11 -23.34 10.90
N VAL A 304 -26.56 -23.78 9.76
CA VAL A 304 -25.99 -25.12 9.62
C VAL A 304 -24.72 -25.22 10.46
N LEU A 305 -23.82 -24.23 10.38
CA LEU A 305 -22.59 -24.20 11.18
C LEU A 305 -22.87 -24.40 12.67
N ALA A 306 -23.91 -23.75 13.21
CA ALA A 306 -24.20 -23.78 14.63
C ALA A 306 -24.51 -25.15 15.21
N SER A 307 -24.96 -26.09 14.37
CA SER A 307 -25.22 -27.48 14.78
C SER A 307 -23.97 -28.36 14.79
N PHE A 308 -22.89 -27.91 14.14
CA PHE A 308 -21.63 -28.66 14.00
C PHE A 308 -20.46 -28.02 14.73
N LEU A 309 -20.65 -26.82 15.29
CA LEU A 309 -19.60 -26.06 15.95
C LEU A 309 -19.70 -26.16 17.48
N THR A 310 -18.60 -26.56 18.12
CA THR A 310 -18.44 -26.53 19.57
C THR A 310 -17.22 -25.70 19.95
N ILE A 311 -17.34 -24.92 21.03
CA ILE A 311 -16.25 -24.10 21.56
C ILE A 311 -16.09 -24.41 23.04
N GLU A 312 -14.86 -24.69 23.45
CA GLU A 312 -14.50 -24.92 24.85
C GLU A 312 -13.45 -23.90 25.33
N PRO A 313 -13.61 -23.26 26.50
CA PRO A 313 -14.76 -23.33 27.41
C PRO A 313 -16.06 -22.84 26.77
N LYS A 314 -17.19 -23.42 27.20
CA LYS A 314 -18.52 -23.11 26.66
C LYS A 314 -18.80 -21.62 26.76
N THR A 315 -18.90 -20.97 25.60
CA THR A 315 -19.09 -19.53 25.46
C THR A 315 -20.28 -19.27 24.54
N ALA A 316 -21.15 -18.32 24.91
CA ALA A 316 -22.24 -17.91 24.03
C ALA A 316 -21.69 -17.02 22.90
N TRP A 317 -22.17 -17.25 21.68
CA TRP A 317 -21.72 -16.53 20.49
C TRP A 317 -22.88 -16.38 19.50
N LYS A 318 -22.72 -15.41 18.60
CA LYS A 318 -23.55 -15.21 17.41
C LYS A 318 -22.64 -15.28 16.19
N ALA A 319 -23.08 -16.01 15.17
CA ALA A 319 -22.35 -16.10 13.92
C ALA A 319 -22.89 -15.08 12.90
N SER A 320 -21.99 -14.53 12.11
CA SER A 320 -22.30 -13.79 10.88
C SER A 320 -21.34 -14.26 9.80
N ALA A 321 -21.85 -14.53 8.60
CA ALA A 321 -21.05 -14.95 7.46
C ALA A 321 -20.90 -13.81 6.45
N LEU A 322 -19.71 -13.72 5.85
CA LEU A 322 -19.42 -12.88 4.68
C LEU A 322 -18.57 -13.72 3.73
N GLY A 323 -19.19 -14.17 2.64
CA GLY A 323 -18.58 -15.11 1.70
C GLY A 323 -18.10 -16.39 2.41
N ARG A 324 -16.78 -16.63 2.38
CA ARG A 324 -16.14 -17.79 3.02
C ARG A 324 -15.69 -17.55 4.46
N GLU A 325 -15.75 -16.32 4.95
CA GLU A 325 -15.43 -15.97 6.34
C GLU A 325 -16.67 -16.01 7.22
N ILE A 326 -16.54 -16.62 8.38
CA ILE A 326 -17.53 -16.63 9.44
C ILE A 326 -16.93 -15.97 10.68
N SER A 327 -17.59 -14.91 11.14
CA SER A 327 -17.26 -14.20 12.37
C SER A 327 -18.18 -14.69 13.48
N LEU A 328 -17.59 -15.20 14.56
CA LEU A 328 -18.27 -15.58 15.78
C LEU A 328 -18.01 -14.49 16.82
N ASN A 329 -19.05 -13.72 17.09
CA ASN A 329 -19.02 -12.63 18.06
C ASN A 329 -19.63 -13.15 19.36
N GLY A 330 -18.82 -13.20 20.42
CA GLY A 330 -19.22 -13.74 21.72
C GLY A 330 -18.42 -13.09 22.84
N ASN A 331 -18.67 -13.53 24.08
CA ASN A 331 -17.94 -13.01 25.24
C ASN A 331 -16.57 -13.70 25.40
N PHE A 332 -15.78 -13.73 24.32
CA PHE A 332 -14.42 -14.25 24.33
C PHE A 332 -13.51 -13.29 25.12
N GLN A 333 -12.66 -13.85 25.98
CA GLN A 333 -11.78 -13.04 26.82
C GLN A 333 -10.40 -12.90 26.19
N PRO A 334 -9.86 -11.68 26.04
CA PRO A 334 -8.48 -11.45 25.66
C PRO A 334 -7.51 -12.23 26.55
N GLY A 335 -6.43 -12.75 25.97
CA GLY A 335 -5.41 -13.53 26.68
C GLY A 335 -5.83 -14.95 27.08
N ARG A 336 -7.03 -15.42 26.71
CA ARG A 336 -7.47 -16.80 26.93
C ARG A 336 -7.38 -17.64 25.66
N SER A 337 -7.24 -18.95 25.85
CA SER A 337 -7.32 -19.92 24.77
C SER A 337 -8.69 -20.58 24.73
N TYR A 338 -9.17 -20.87 23.52
CA TYR A 338 -10.39 -21.61 23.27
C TYR A 338 -10.10 -22.76 22.30
N GLU A 339 -10.68 -23.93 22.52
CA GLU A 339 -10.68 -25.02 21.57
C GLU A 339 -11.91 -24.92 20.68
N LEU A 340 -11.68 -24.82 19.38
CA LEU A 340 -12.70 -24.83 18.35
C LEU A 340 -12.80 -26.23 17.76
N THR A 341 -13.99 -26.82 17.81
CA THR A 341 -14.30 -28.09 17.14
C THR A 341 -15.37 -27.87 16.08
N VAL A 342 -15.07 -28.25 14.84
CA VAL A 342 -16.04 -28.36 13.74
C VAL A 342 -16.23 -29.84 13.43
N ALA A 343 -17.43 -30.35 13.68
CA ALA A 343 -17.74 -31.77 13.49
C ALA A 343 -17.75 -32.17 12.01
N LYS A 344 -17.34 -33.42 11.74
CA LYS A 344 -17.45 -34.03 10.42
C LYS A 344 -18.91 -33.99 9.92
N GLY A 345 -19.08 -33.90 8.60
CA GLY A 345 -20.40 -33.85 7.98
C GLY A 345 -21.00 -32.46 7.85
N LEU A 346 -20.31 -31.40 8.30
CA LEU A 346 -20.70 -30.02 8.00
C LEU A 346 -20.82 -29.85 6.48
N ALA A 347 -22.00 -29.44 6.02
CA ALA A 347 -22.28 -29.20 4.61
C ALA A 347 -22.21 -27.71 4.28
N ALA A 348 -21.54 -27.39 3.18
CA ALA A 348 -21.52 -26.08 2.57
C ALA A 348 -22.74 -25.85 1.67
N ALA A 349 -22.95 -24.60 1.27
CA ALA A 349 -24.08 -24.21 0.44
C ALA A 349 -24.02 -24.81 -0.98
N ASP A 350 -22.83 -25.14 -1.47
CA ASP A 350 -22.61 -25.82 -2.76
C ASP A 350 -22.64 -27.35 -2.66
N GLY A 351 -22.90 -27.89 -1.47
CA GLY A 351 -22.95 -29.34 -1.22
C GLY A 351 -21.61 -29.96 -0.85
N ALA A 352 -20.53 -29.19 -0.76
CA ALA A 352 -19.26 -29.70 -0.22
C ALA A 352 -19.44 -30.15 1.23
N VAL A 353 -18.77 -31.24 1.62
CA VAL A 353 -18.90 -31.80 2.98
C VAL A 353 -17.54 -31.84 3.65
N LEU A 354 -17.50 -31.52 4.94
CA LEU A 354 -16.30 -31.63 5.76
C LEU A 354 -16.06 -33.12 6.07
N PRO A 355 -15.00 -33.73 5.50
CA PRO A 355 -14.83 -35.19 5.58
C PRO A 355 -14.44 -35.66 6.98
N GLU A 356 -13.73 -34.83 7.73
CA GLU A 356 -13.15 -35.16 9.03
C GLU A 356 -13.40 -34.02 10.03
N GLN A 357 -13.43 -34.36 11.32
CA GLN A 357 -13.56 -33.36 12.36
C GLN A 357 -12.32 -32.46 12.38
N PHE A 358 -12.55 -31.16 12.45
CA PHE A 358 -11.49 -30.17 12.64
C PHE A 358 -11.45 -29.74 14.10
N VAL A 359 -10.26 -29.76 14.71
CA VAL A 359 -10.04 -29.29 16.08
C VAL A 359 -8.84 -28.37 16.09
N GLN A 360 -8.99 -27.16 16.62
CA GLN A 360 -7.90 -26.21 16.77
C GLN A 360 -8.02 -25.43 18.06
N ARG A 361 -6.92 -25.34 18.82
CA ARG A 361 -6.76 -24.38 19.91
C ARG A 361 -6.40 -23.01 19.35
N ILE A 362 -7.15 -22.00 19.75
CA ILE A 362 -7.01 -20.61 19.31
C ILE A 362 -6.74 -19.74 20.53
N ASP A 363 -5.61 -19.03 20.49
CA ASP A 363 -5.22 -18.10 21.54
C ASP A 363 -5.70 -16.70 21.20
N PHE A 364 -6.48 -16.07 22.08
CA PHE A 364 -6.90 -14.69 21.93
C PHE A 364 -5.78 -13.76 22.39
N PRO A 365 -5.34 -12.81 21.55
CA PRO A 365 -4.32 -11.83 21.95
C PRO A 365 -4.72 -11.10 23.24
N ALA A 366 -3.77 -10.92 24.16
CA ALA A 366 -3.99 -10.07 25.31
C ALA A 366 -4.03 -8.60 24.87
N ILE A 367 -4.95 -7.83 25.43
CA ILE A 367 -4.98 -6.37 25.25
C ILE A 367 -4.36 -5.77 26.50
N GLU A 368 -3.35 -4.92 26.32
CA GLU A 368 -2.79 -4.15 27.42
C GLU A 368 -3.83 -3.17 27.95
N PRO A 369 -4.09 -3.14 29.27
CA PRO A 369 -4.99 -2.15 29.84
C PRO A 369 -4.49 -0.73 29.54
N SER A 370 -5.30 0.06 28.85
CA SER A 370 -5.01 1.46 28.54
C SER A 370 -6.17 2.35 28.98
N ALA A 371 -5.85 3.53 29.51
CA ALA A 371 -6.82 4.59 29.75
C ALA A 371 -6.35 5.83 28.97
N ASP A 372 -7.22 6.37 28.13
CA ASP A 372 -6.96 7.61 27.41
C ASP A 372 -8.19 8.53 27.51
N PHE A 373 -7.98 9.82 27.36
CA PHE A 373 -9.07 10.78 27.33
C PHE A 373 -9.77 10.71 25.97
N ILE A 374 -11.10 10.59 25.97
CA ILE A 374 -11.93 10.60 24.75
C ILE A 374 -11.67 11.87 23.92
N HIS A 375 -11.26 12.96 24.58
CA HIS A 375 -10.88 14.21 23.94
C HIS A 375 -9.56 14.74 24.52
N GLN A 376 -8.64 15.14 23.64
CA GLN A 376 -7.55 16.05 23.99
C GLN A 376 -8.19 17.42 24.26
N GLY A 377 -8.52 17.68 25.53
CA GLY A 377 -9.34 18.79 26.05
C GLY A 377 -9.63 19.97 25.10
N MET A 378 -10.91 20.27 24.90
CA MET A 378 -11.31 21.59 24.42
C MET A 378 -11.14 22.62 25.54
N PHE A 379 -10.64 23.81 25.20
CA PHE A 379 -10.67 24.96 26.10
C PHE A 379 -12.13 25.36 26.38
N LEU A 380 -12.66 24.90 27.51
CA LEU A 380 -13.92 25.40 28.05
C LEU A 380 -13.65 26.77 28.69
N SER A 381 -14.42 27.79 28.32
CA SER A 381 -14.35 29.10 28.96
C SER A 381 -14.68 28.95 30.45
N ARG A 382 -14.06 29.79 31.29
CA ARG A 382 -14.18 29.76 32.77
C ARG A 382 -15.61 29.89 33.31
N GLN A 383 -16.61 30.04 32.44
CA GLN A 383 -18.03 30.28 32.72
C GLN A 383 -18.98 29.37 31.90
N GLY A 384 -18.51 28.22 31.37
CA GLY A 384 -19.34 27.24 30.66
C GLY A 384 -20.08 26.25 31.57
N LEU A 385 -21.30 25.89 31.17
CA LEU A 385 -22.36 25.17 31.92
C LEU A 385 -21.85 23.99 32.77
N ARG A 386 -22.12 24.07 34.09
CA ARG A 386 -21.77 23.09 35.14
C ARG A 386 -22.58 21.79 35.06
N THR A 387 -22.61 21.14 33.91
CA THR A 387 -23.29 19.85 33.72
C THR A 387 -22.28 18.85 33.18
N LEU A 388 -21.66 18.10 34.09
CA LEU A 388 -21.01 16.84 33.76
C LEU A 388 -22.04 15.74 34.09
N GLU A 389 -22.56 15.07 33.06
CA GLU A 389 -23.09 13.71 33.23
C GLU A 389 -21.89 12.76 33.16
N LEU A 390 -21.86 11.84 34.13
CA LEU A 390 -20.81 10.83 34.33
C LEU A 390 -20.92 9.67 33.33
#